data_AF-A0A7X7QJL3-F1
#
_entry.id   AF-A0A7X7QJL3-F1
#
_cell.length_a   1.000
_cell.length_b   1.000
_cell.length_c   1.000
_cell.angle_alpha   90.00
_cell.angle_beta   90.00
_cell.angle_gamma   90.00
#
_symmetry.space_group_name_H-M   'P 1'
#
loop_
_entity.id
_entity.type
_entity.pdbx_description
1 polymer ?
#
loop_
_entity_poly.entity_id
_entity_poly.type
_entity_poly.pdbx_seq_one_letter_code
_entity_poly.pdbx_strand_id
1 'polypeptide(L)' 'MRYLYLALMILLTAAVLVFTGQNLSHVTVRLLSMQARLPLALLVIVVYILGMFTGSSLLIVVRTWLRRSRAGK' A
#
# COMPACT_ATOMS: atom_id res chain seq x y z
N MET A 1 2.27 8.04 35.31
CA MET A 1 2.68 7.08 34.26
C MET A 1 1.55 6.15 33.81
N ARG A 2 0.89 5.36 34.68
CA ARG A 2 -0.15 4.40 34.27
C ARG A 2 -1.35 4.99 33.52
N TYR A 3 -1.85 6.15 33.94
CA TYR A 3 -2.98 6.83 33.30
C TYR A 3 -2.64 7.41 31.92
N LEU A 4 -1.37 7.79 31.68
CA LEU A 4 -0.91 8.27 30.38
C LEU A 4 -0.95 7.13 29.35
N TYR A 5 -0.45 5.95 29.72
CA TYR A 5 -0.50 4.77 28.84
C TYR A 5 -1.93 4.35 28.53
N LEU A 6 -2.83 4.40 29.53
CA LEU A 6 -4.23 4.05 29.34
C LEU A 6 -4.95 5.06 28.43
N ALA A 7 -4.71 6.35 28.61
CA ALA A 7 -5.22 7.39 27.74
C ALA A 7 -4.70 7.24 26.30
N LEU A 8 -3.40 6.94 26.14
CA LEU A 8 -2.78 6.72 24.83
C LEU A 8 -3.35 5.48 24.13
N MET A 9 -3.58 4.39 24.86
CA MET A 9 -4.24 3.19 24.35
C MET A 9 -5.65 3.49 23.86
N ILE A 10 -6.46 4.17 24.67
CA ILE A 10 -7.82 4.55 24.29
C ILE A 10 -7.81 5.44 23.04
N LEU A 11 -6.89 6.41 22.98
CA LEU A 11 -6.74 7.30 21.84
C LEU A 11 -6.38 6.54 20.56
N LEU A 12 -5.40 5.62 20.64
CA LEU A 12 -4.99 4.77 19.53
C LEU A 12 -6.13 3.85 19.06
N THR A 13 -6.83 3.19 19.99
CA THR A 13 -7.98 2.35 19.67
C THR A 13 -9.08 3.16 18.98
N ALA A 14 -9.41 4.34 19.51
CA ALA A 14 -10.39 5.23 18.90
C ALA A 14 -9.96 5.65 17.48
N ALA A 15 -8.69 6.01 17.29
CA ALA A 15 -8.16 6.37 15.97
C ALA A 15 -8.28 5.22 14.95
N VAL A 16 -7.95 3.98 15.36
CA VAL A 16 -8.09 2.77 14.51
C VAL A 16 -9.56 2.49 14.17
N LEU A 17 -10.47 2.64 15.15
CA LEU A 17 -11.91 2.43 14.93
C LEU A 17 -12.49 3.47 13.98
N VAL A 18 -12.13 4.74 14.14
CA VAL A 18 -12.56 5.83 13.24
C VAL A 18 -11.97 5.63 11.84
N PHE A 19 -10.69 5.29 11.75
CA PHE A 19 -10.04 4.96 10.48
C PHE A 19 -10.76 3.81 9.77
N THR A 20 -11.08 2.73 10.48
CA THR A 20 -11.85 1.60 9.95
C THR A 20 -13.26 2.07 9.52
N GLY A 21 -13.93 2.82 10.40
CA GLY A 21 -15.22 3.50 10.21
C GLY A 21 -15.33 4.26 8.88
N GLN A 22 -14.35 5.12 8.61
CA GLN A 22 -14.30 5.97 7.43
C GLN A 22 -13.89 5.19 6.17
N ASN A 23 -12.97 4.22 6.32
CA ASN A 23 -12.46 3.41 5.21
C ASN A 23 -13.31 2.16 4.91
N LEU A 24 -14.47 1.99 5.57
CA LEU A 24 -15.52 1.04 5.16
C LEU A 24 -16.14 1.40 3.81
N SER A 25 -15.90 2.61 3.29
CA SER A 25 -16.28 3.00 1.95
C SER A 25 -15.61 2.07 0.92
N HIS A 26 -16.39 1.13 0.42
CA HIS A 26 -15.93 0.13 -0.53
C HIS A 26 -15.66 0.78 -1.89
N VAL A 27 -14.40 0.72 -2.34
CA VAL A 27 -14.01 1.13 -3.68
C VAL A 27 -14.22 -0.04 -4.63
N THR A 28 -14.83 0.24 -5.78
CA THR A 28 -15.01 -0.77 -6.85
C THR A 28 -13.91 -0.58 -7.88
N VAL A 29 -13.02 -1.56 -7.97
CA VAL A 29 -12.00 -1.63 -9.01
C VAL A 29 -12.56 -2.44 -10.17
N ARG A 30 -12.47 -1.89 -11.39
CA ARG A 30 -12.88 -2.57 -12.62
C ARG A 30 -11.67 -2.78 -13.51
N LEU A 31 -11.53 -4.00 -14.03
CA LEU A 31 -10.48 -4.38 -14.96
C LEU A 31 -11.09 -5.22 -16.09
N LEU A 32 -11.23 -4.62 -17.28
CA LEU A 32 -11.96 -5.18 -18.41
C LEU A 32 -13.39 -5.63 -18.00
N SER A 33 -13.63 -6.95 -17.91
CA SER A 33 -14.90 -7.55 -17.48
C SER A 33 -14.92 -7.94 -15.99
N MET A 34 -13.79 -7.85 -15.28
CA MET A 34 -13.67 -8.21 -13.87
C MET A 34 -13.95 -6.99 -12.99
N GLN A 35 -14.66 -7.21 -11.88
CA GLN A 35 -14.89 -6.18 -10.87
C GLN A 35 -14.64 -6.75 -9.48
N ALA A 36 -13.95 -5.98 -8.64
CA ALA A 36 -13.67 -6.30 -7.26
C ALA A 36 -14.05 -5.11 -6.38
N ARG A 37 -14.77 -5.39 -5.29
CA ARG A 37 -15.20 -4.36 -4.33
C ARG A 37 -14.46 -4.58 -3.02
N LEU A 38 -13.61 -3.63 -2.65
CA LEU A 38 -12.65 -3.77 -1.55
C LEU A 38 -12.63 -2.47 -0.72
N PRO A 39 -12.39 -2.53 0.59
CA PRO A 39 -12.13 -1.32 1.38
C PRO A 39 -10.89 -0.58 0.85
N LEU A 40 -10.92 0.75 0.84
CA LEU A 40 -9.83 1.59 0.31
C LEU A 40 -8.48 1.25 0.96
N ALA A 41 -8.44 1.08 2.28
CA ALA A 41 -7.22 0.75 3.01
C ALA A 41 -6.58 -0.56 2.50
N LEU A 42 -7.40 -1.58 2.26
CA LEU A 42 -6.93 -2.87 1.76
C LEU A 42 -6.41 -2.76 0.32
N LEU A 43 -7.10 -1.98 -0.52
CA LEU A 43 -6.64 -1.68 -1.87
C LEU A 43 -5.26 -1.00 -1.86
N VAL A 44 -5.04 0.01 -1.00
CA VAL A 44 -3.76 0.73 -0.89
C VAL A 44 -2.63 -0.21 -0.48
N ILE A 45 -2.86 -1.08 0.51
CA ILE A 45 -1.85 -2.06 0.97
C ILE A 45 -1.47 -3.01 -0.17
N VAL A 46 -2.47 -3.57 -0.85
CA VAL A 46 -2.26 -4.50 -1.97
C VAL A 46 -1.47 -3.81 -3.09
N VAL A 47 -1.90 -2.62 -3.51
CA VAL A 47 -1.21 -1.84 -4.57
C VAL A 47 0.21 -1.50 -4.17
N TYR A 48 0.46 -1.13 -2.91
CA TYR A 48 1.80 -0.83 -2.41
C TYR A 48 2.73 -2.05 -2.51
N ILE A 49 2.27 -3.23 -2.06
CA ILE A 49 3.05 -4.46 -2.13
C ILE A 49 3.33 -4.86 -3.59
N LEU A 50 2.31 -4.83 -4.45
CA LEU A 50 2.46 -5.09 -5.88
C LEU A 50 3.41 -4.09 -6.55
N GLY A 51 3.29 -2.80 -6.22
CA GLY A 51 4.17 -1.75 -6.71
C GLY A 51 5.62 -1.93 -6.26
N MET A 52 5.83 -2.36 -5.01
CA MET A 52 7.16 -2.67 -4.50
C MET A 52 7.79 -3.87 -5.24
N PHE A 53 7.01 -4.91 -5.51
CA PHE A 53 7.47 -6.10 -6.24
C PHE A 53 7.78 -5.79 -7.72
N THR A 54 6.86 -5.11 -8.40
CA THR A 54 6.99 -4.75 -9.83
C THR A 54 8.01 -3.65 -10.07
N GLY A 55 8.01 -2.60 -9.25
CA GLY A 55 8.96 -1.49 -9.32
C GLY A 55 10.41 -1.92 -9.08
N SER A 56 10.63 -2.82 -8.11
CA SER A 56 11.97 -3.38 -7.86
C SER A 56 12.48 -4.16 -9.09
N SER A 57 11.62 -4.96 -9.71
CA SER A 57 11.95 -5.73 -10.91
C SER A 57 12.28 -4.82 -12.10
N LEU A 58 11.48 -3.78 -12.32
CA LEU A 58 11.72 -2.78 -13.37
C LEU A 58 13.04 -2.04 -13.17
N LEU A 59 13.36 -1.64 -11.93
CA LEU A 59 14.62 -0.97 -11.61
C LEU A 59 15.85 -1.86 -11.88
N ILE A 60 15.75 -3.16 -11.61
CA ILE A 60 16.82 -4.11 -11.91
C ILE A 60 17.02 -4.24 -13.42
N VAL A 61 15.94 -4.39 -14.18
CA VAL A 61 16.01 -4.49 -15.64
C VAL A 61 16.60 -3.21 -16.22
N VAL A 62 16.05 -2.04 -15.91
CA VAL A 62 16.57 -0.76 -16.43
C VAL A 62 18.05 -0.54 -16.08
N ARG A 63 18.47 -0.88 -14.84
CA ARG A 63 19.88 -0.79 -14.44
C ARG A 63 20.80 -1.71 -15.24
N THR A 64 20.36 -2.93 -15.56
CA THR A 64 21.18 -3.86 -16.34
C THR A 64 21.33 -3.40 -17.79
N TRP A 65 20.26 -2.89 -18.42
CA TRP A 65 20.32 -2.29 -19.75
C TRP A 65 21.26 -1.07 -19.80
N LEU A 66 21.17 -0.16 -18.83
CA LEU A 66 22.03 1.03 -18.77
C LEU A 66 23.51 0.69 -18.54
N ARG A 67 23.82 -0.32 -17.71
CA ARG A 67 25.20 -0.79 -17.51
C ARG A 67 25.78 -1.40 -18.79
N ARG A 68 24.99 -2.21 -19.51
CA ARG A 68 25.39 -2.82 -20.78
C ARG A 68 25.66 -1.78 -21.85
N SER A 69 24.85 -0.72 -21.90
CA SER A 69 25.05 0.40 -22.82
C SER A 69 26.33 1.21 -22.53
N ARG A 70 26.76 1.31 -21.27
CA ARG A 70 28.01 2.02 -20.89
C ARG A 70 29.27 1.16 -21.00
N ALA A 71 29.16 -0.17 -20.89
CA ALA A 71 30.28 -1.10 -21.01
C ALA A 71 30.61 -1.48 -22.48
N GLY A 72 29.84 -0.98 -23.44
CA GLY A 72 30.07 -1.15 -24.89
C GLY A 72 30.84 -0.01 -25.55
N LYS A 73 31.56 0.81 -24.79
CA LYS A 73 32.58 1.75 -25.29
C LYS A 73 33.95 1.33 -24.79
#